data_AF-A0A917V0Q1-F1
#
_entry.id   AF-A0A917V0Q1-F1
#
_cell.length_a   1.000
_cell.length_b   1.000
_cell.length_c   1.000
_cell.angle_alpha   90.00
_cell.angle_beta   90.00
_cell.angle_gamma   90.00
#
_symmetry.space_group_name_H-M   'P 1'
#
loop_
_entity.id
_entity.type
_entity.pdbx_description
1 polymer ?
#
loop_
_entity_poly.entity_id
_entity_poly.type
_entity_poly.pdbx_seq_one_letter_code
_entity_poly.pdbx_strand_id
1 'polypeptide(L)'
;MSKSDKCAQESLLLRVVWMLIYFFVWQLAELLLLGIALAQLIIRIVRGAPNDALKAFGGNLSRFLAQVGRFATFQTDDKPWPFADWPVDDAAPIVSHDLTKPQP
;
A
#
# COMPACT_ATOMS: atom_id res chain seq x y z
N MET A 1 27.34 -33.23 -17.63
CA MET A 1 26.43 -32.07 -17.74
C MET A 1 26.12 -31.61 -16.32
N SER A 2 26.44 -30.37 -15.99
CA SER A 2 26.99 -29.94 -14.69
C SER A 2 25.94 -29.71 -13.59
N LYS A 3 26.31 -30.02 -12.34
CA LYS A 3 25.58 -29.58 -11.13
C LYS A 3 25.54 -28.04 -11.02
N SER A 4 26.51 -27.35 -11.60
CA SER A 4 26.64 -25.89 -11.56
C SER A 4 25.54 -25.13 -12.30
N ASP A 5 24.91 -25.73 -13.31
CA ASP A 5 23.83 -25.08 -14.09
C ASP A 5 22.53 -24.97 -13.28
N LYS A 6 22.31 -25.90 -12.34
CA LYS A 6 21.09 -25.95 -11.51
C LYS A 6 21.02 -24.80 -10.52
N CYS A 7 22.08 -24.53 -9.75
CA CYS A 7 22.07 -23.44 -8.77
C CYS A 7 21.80 -22.06 -9.40
N ALA A 8 22.38 -21.80 -10.59
CA ALA A 8 22.17 -20.55 -11.31
C ALA A 8 20.73 -20.46 -11.86
N GLN A 9 20.20 -21.57 -12.39
CA GLN A 9 18.82 -21.64 -12.87
C GLN A 9 17.79 -21.54 -11.72
N GLU A 10 18.06 -22.16 -10.58
CA GLU A 10 17.27 -22.06 -9.35
C GLU A 10 17.22 -20.62 -8.83
N SER A 11 18.35 -19.91 -8.87
CA SER A 11 18.43 -18.49 -8.49
C SER A 11 17.61 -17.59 -9.42
N LEU A 12 17.67 -17.85 -10.73
CA LEU A 12 16.87 -17.13 -11.73
C LEU A 12 15.37 -17.43 -11.58
N LEU A 13 14.99 -18.69 -11.37
CA LEU A 13 13.61 -19.09 -11.12
C LEU A 13 13.06 -18.44 -9.86
N LEU A 14 13.84 -18.38 -8.77
CA LEU A 14 13.43 -17.72 -7.54
C LEU A 14 13.18 -16.22 -7.76
N ARG A 15 14.04 -15.56 -8.55
CA ARG A 15 13.88 -14.15 -8.92
C ARG A 15 12.62 -13.91 -9.76
N VAL A 16 12.33 -14.79 -10.71
CA VAL A 16 11.10 -14.74 -11.53
C VAL A 16 9.86 -14.96 -10.68
N VAL A 17 9.89 -15.91 -9.73
CA VAL A 17 8.80 -16.14 -8.78
C VAL A 17 8.53 -14.90 -7.95
N TRP A 18 9.57 -14.25 -7.41
CA TRP A 18 9.41 -13.00 -6.67
C TRP A 18 8.86 -11.86 -7.54
N MET A 19 9.31 -11.72 -8.79
CA MET A 19 8.73 -10.74 -9.72
C MET A 19 7.26 -10.99 -9.99
N LEU A 20 6.85 -12.25 -10.19
CA LEU A 20 5.45 -12.62 -10.40
C LEU A 20 4.60 -12.34 -9.16
N ILE A 21 5.09 -12.68 -7.96
CA ILE A 21 4.38 -12.39 -6.70
C ILE A 21 4.13 -10.88 -6.57
N TYR A 22 5.16 -10.05 -6.73
CA TYR A 22 4.98 -8.60 -6.64
C TYR A 22 4.09 -8.04 -7.75
N PHE A 23 4.14 -8.62 -8.96
CA PHE A 23 3.22 -8.28 -10.04
C PHE A 23 1.76 -8.62 -9.68
N PHE A 24 1.49 -9.78 -9.11
CA PHE A 24 0.13 -10.14 -8.66
C PHE A 24 -0.35 -9.28 -7.50
N VAL A 25 0.52 -8.94 -6.55
CA VAL A 25 0.20 -8.00 -5.46
C VAL A 25 -0.15 -6.63 -6.04
N TRP A 26 0.59 -6.16 -7.05
CA TRP A 26 0.29 -4.92 -7.76
C TRP A 26 -1.10 -4.96 -8.42
N GLN A 27 -1.38 -6.01 -9.21
CA GLN A 27 -2.67 -6.17 -9.87
C GLN A 27 -3.83 -6.23 -8.86
N LEU A 28 -3.63 -6.93 -7.74
CA LEU A 28 -4.64 -7.01 -6.69
C LEU A 28 -4.90 -5.65 -6.03
N ALA A 29 -3.85 -4.88 -5.75
CA ALA A 29 -3.98 -3.54 -5.18
C ALA A 29 -4.69 -2.57 -6.14
N GLU A 30 -4.42 -2.64 -7.44
CA GLU A 30 -5.12 -1.86 -8.46
C GLU A 30 -6.61 -2.25 -8.57
N LEU A 31 -6.91 -3.55 -8.59
CA LEU A 31 -8.29 -4.06 -8.56
C LEU A 31 -9.05 -3.64 -7.30
N LEU A 32 -8.39 -3.65 -6.14
CA LEU A 32 -8.96 -3.17 -4.89
C LEU A 32 -9.26 -1.67 -4.95
N LEU A 33 -8.36 -0.87 -5.53
CA LEU A 33 -8.57 0.57 -5.68
C LEU A 33 -9.76 0.87 -6.59
N LEU A 34 -9.87 0.16 -7.72
CA LEU A 34 -11.03 0.24 -8.59
C LEU A 34 -12.32 -0.16 -7.86
N GLY A 35 -12.28 -1.25 -7.08
CA GLY A 35 -13.40 -1.70 -6.25
C GLY A 35 -13.85 -0.67 -5.22
N ILE A 36 -12.91 -0.01 -4.53
CA ILE A 36 -13.21 1.05 -3.57
C ILE A 36 -13.83 2.26 -4.27
N ALA A 37 -13.29 2.65 -5.43
CA ALA A 37 -13.82 3.77 -6.22
C ALA A 37 -15.26 3.49 -6.69
N LEU A 38 -15.55 2.28 -7.17
CA LEU A 38 -16.90 1.85 -7.55
C LEU A 38 -17.83 1.79 -6.33
N ALA A 39 -17.37 1.25 -5.20
CA ALA A 39 -18.15 1.23 -3.97
C ALA A 39 -18.49 2.64 -3.48
N GLN A 40 -17.53 3.58 -3.54
CA GLN A 40 -17.77 4.99 -3.24
C GLN A 40 -18.82 5.59 -4.18
N LEU A 41 -18.77 5.29 -5.48
CA LEU A 41 -19.76 5.76 -6.45
C LEU A 41 -21.16 5.23 -6.13
N ILE A 42 -21.29 3.93 -5.83
CA ILE A 42 -22.56 3.31 -5.45
C ILE A 42 -23.09 3.93 -4.16
N ILE A 43 -22.25 4.07 -3.13
CA ILE A 43 -22.62 4.71 -1.85
C ILE A 43 -23.06 6.15 -2.07
N ARG A 44 -22.36 6.91 -2.93
CA ARG A 44 -22.69 8.29 -3.26
C ARG A 44 -24.08 8.40 -3.88
N ILE A 45 -24.44 7.45 -4.77
CA ILE A 45 -25.76 7.39 -5.42
C ILE A 45 -26.85 7.02 -4.42
N VAL A 46 -26.62 6.04 -3.53
CA VAL A 46 -27.63 5.55 -2.59
C VAL A 46 -27.82 6.45 -1.37
N ARG A 47 -26.72 6.91 -0.77
CA ARG A 47 -26.72 7.64 0.52
C ARG A 47 -26.55 9.15 0.40
N GLY A 48 -26.12 9.65 -0.76
CA GLY A 48 -25.88 11.09 -0.95
C GLY A 48 -24.65 11.65 -0.22
N ALA A 49 -23.94 10.85 0.58
CA ALA A 49 -22.70 11.20 1.25
C ALA A 49 -21.65 10.09 1.07
N PRO A 50 -20.38 10.41 0.78
CA PRO A 50 -19.31 9.42 0.72
C PRO A 50 -19.03 8.81 2.10
N ASN A 51 -18.56 7.57 2.13
CA ASN A 51 -18.18 6.92 3.38
C ASN A 51 -16.73 7.30 3.75
N ASP A 52 -16.56 8.01 4.87
CA ASP A 52 -15.26 8.51 5.33
C ASP A 52 -14.25 7.38 5.60
N ALA A 53 -14.70 6.22 6.09
CA ALA A 53 -13.82 5.06 6.31
C ALA A 53 -13.28 4.49 5.00
N LEU A 54 -14.13 4.33 3.98
CA LEU A 54 -13.67 3.87 2.65
C LEU A 54 -12.81 4.94 1.97
N LYS A 55 -13.05 6.22 2.24
CA LYS A 55 -12.28 7.34 1.69
C LYS A 55 -10.88 7.37 2.28
N ALA A 56 -10.76 7.25 3.61
CA ALA A 56 -9.50 7.12 4.32
C ALA A 56 -8.74 5.86 3.86
N PHE A 57 -9.42 4.72 3.75
CA PHE A 57 -8.80 3.48 3.25
C PHE A 57 -8.30 3.61 1.80
N GLY A 58 -9.09 4.20 0.90
CA GLY A 58 -8.67 4.47 -0.48
C GLY A 58 -7.48 5.43 -0.57
N GLY A 59 -7.43 6.44 0.31
CA GLY A 59 -6.28 7.34 0.44
C GLY A 59 -5.00 6.60 0.88
N ASN A 60 -5.10 5.78 1.92
CA ASN A 60 -4.00 4.95 2.42
C ASN A 60 -3.53 3.95 1.35
N LEU A 61 -4.45 3.29 0.65
CA LEU A 61 -4.14 2.35 -0.45
C LEU A 61 -3.41 3.04 -1.62
N SER A 62 -3.81 4.27 -1.96
CA SER A 62 -3.14 5.06 -3.01
C SER A 62 -1.70 5.40 -2.64
N ARG A 63 -1.44 5.71 -1.37
CA ARG A 63 -0.06 5.92 -0.85
C ARG A 63 0.75 4.63 -0.86
N PHE A 64 0.14 3.51 -0.48
CA PHE A 64 0.79 2.20 -0.56
C PHE A 64 1.22 1.89 -2.00
N LEU A 65 0.34 2.08 -2.98
CA LEU A 65 0.69 1.90 -4.40
C LEU A 65 1.83 2.81 -4.85
N ALA A 66 1.86 4.07 -4.39
CA ALA A 66 2.97 4.98 -4.69
C ALA A 66 4.30 4.49 -4.08
N GLN A 67 4.29 3.96 -2.84
CA GLN A 67 5.46 3.36 -2.21
C GLN A 67 5.93 2.11 -2.98
N VAL A 68 5.01 1.23 -3.36
CA VAL A 68 5.32 0.04 -4.18
C VAL A 68 5.91 0.45 -5.53
N GLY A 69 5.36 1.48 -6.18
CA GLY A 69 5.86 1.97 -7.46
C GLY A 69 7.27 2.53 -7.36
N ARG A 70 7.58 3.25 -6.28
CA ARG A 70 8.94 3.76 -6.01
C ARG A 70 9.93 2.63 -5.75
N PHE A 71 9.55 1.63 -4.98
CA PHE A 71 10.37 0.44 -4.75
C PHE A 71 10.59 -0.34 -6.07
N ALA A 72 9.53 -0.57 -6.84
CA ALA A 72 9.58 -1.28 -8.12
C ALA A 72 10.45 -0.56 -9.18
N THR A 73 10.54 0.77 -9.10
CA THR A 73 11.36 1.60 -10.00
C THR A 73 12.75 1.88 -9.45
N PHE A 74 13.18 1.19 -8.39
CA PHE A 74 14.48 1.38 -7.73
C PHE A 74 14.73 2.82 -7.26
N GLN A 75 13.66 3.60 -7.03
CA GLN A 75 13.77 4.94 -6.47
C GLN A 75 13.96 4.92 -4.95
N THR A 76 13.57 3.82 -4.30
CA THR A 76 13.80 3.59 -2.87
C THR A 76 14.11 2.13 -2.61
N ASP A 77 14.99 1.87 -1.65
CA ASP A 77 15.28 0.54 -1.10
C ASP A 77 14.35 0.18 0.07
N ASP A 78 13.50 1.11 0.51
CA ASP A 78 12.50 0.87 1.57
C ASP A 78 11.42 -0.10 1.06
N LYS A 79 11.35 -1.26 1.71
CA LYS A 79 10.34 -2.28 1.37
C LYS A 79 8.97 -1.85 1.89
N PRO A 80 7.95 -1.75 1.02
CA PRO A 80 6.59 -1.45 1.44
C PRO A 80 6.00 -2.60 2.27
N TRP A 81 4.81 -2.37 2.84
CA TRP A 81 4.05 -3.40 3.57
C TRP A 81 4.05 -4.75 2.83
N PRO A 82 4.25 -5.90 3.51
CA PRO A 82 4.18 -6.13 4.97
C PRO A 82 5.48 -5.93 5.75
N PHE A 83 6.55 -5.45 5.10
CA PHE A 83 7.84 -5.25 5.79
C PHE A 83 7.95 -3.89 6.49
N ALA A 84 7.13 -2.93 6.07
CA ALA A 84 6.94 -1.63 6.70
C ALA A 84 5.50 -1.47 7.18
N ASP A 85 5.27 -0.50 8.05
CA ASP A 85 3.93 -0.15 8.51
C ASP A 85 3.00 0.22 7.35
N TRP A 86 1.72 -0.12 7.52
CA TRP A 86 0.69 0.31 6.59
C TRP A 86 0.65 1.84 6.57
N PRO A 87 0.64 2.51 5.41
CA PRO A 87 0.57 3.97 5.35
C PRO A 87 -0.74 4.43 5.98
N VAL A 88 -0.66 5.06 7.15
CA VAL A 88 -1.79 5.71 7.82
C VAL A 88 -1.67 7.20 7.57
N ASP A 89 -2.78 7.85 7.22
CA ASP A 89 -2.88 9.31 7.31
C ASP A 89 -2.66 9.74 8.77
N ASP A 90 -1.52 10.37 9.07
CA ASP A 90 -1.24 11.07 10.34
C ASP A 90 -2.14 12.32 10.54
N ALA A 91 -3.31 12.37 9.90
CA ALA A 91 -4.30 13.42 10.08
C ALA A 91 -5.16 13.22 11.34
N ALA A 92 -4.67 12.46 12.32
CA ALA A 92 -5.07 12.71 13.70
C ALA A 92 -4.36 13.98 14.12
N PRO A 93 -5.07 15.10 14.39
CA PRO A 93 -4.45 16.16 15.14
C PRO A 93 -3.93 15.47 16.39
N ILE A 94 -2.61 15.52 16.58
CA ILE A 94 -2.02 15.48 17.90
C ILE A 94 -2.83 16.49 18.72
N VAL A 95 -3.85 16.01 19.42
CA VAL A 95 -4.26 16.63 20.66
C VAL A 95 -3.04 16.39 21.52
N SER A 96 -2.09 17.32 21.35
CA SER A 96 -1.03 17.57 22.29
C SER A 96 -1.75 17.53 23.62
N HIS A 97 -1.32 16.59 24.44
CA HIS A 97 -1.65 16.49 25.83
C HIS A 97 -1.13 17.77 26.53
N ASP A 98 -1.67 18.93 26.16
CA ASP A 98 -1.42 20.23 26.75
C ASP A 98 -2.47 20.45 27.85
N LEU A 99 -2.48 19.48 28.77
CA LEU A 99 -2.87 19.70 30.13
C LEU A 99 -1.64 20.24 30.86
N THR A 100 -1.18 21.46 30.59
CA THR A 100 -0.27 22.14 31.52
C THR A 100 -0.55 23.64 31.63
N LYS A 101 -1.66 23.90 32.35
CA LYS A 101 -1.86 24.98 33.34
C LYS A 101 -2.15 26.40 32.80
N PRO A 102 -3.21 27.08 33.30
CA PRO A 102 -3.33 28.52 33.13
C PRO A 102 -2.22 29.22 33.93
N GLN A 103 -1.53 30.17 33.28
CA GLN A 103 -0.58 31.11 33.88
C GLN A 103 -0.74 32.48 33.21
N PRO A 104 -0.62 33.61 33.94
CA PRO A 104 -1.13 33.94 35.28
C PRO A 104 -2.50 34.64 35.25
#